data_AF-A0A2A8HE63-F1
#
_entry.id   AF-A0A2A8HE63-F1
#
_cell.length_a   1.000
_cell.length_b   1.000
_cell.length_c   1.000
_cell.angle_alpha   90.00
_cell.angle_beta   90.00
_cell.angle_gamma   90.00
#
_symmetry.space_group_name_H-M   'P 1'
#
loop_
_entity.id
_entity.type
_entity.pdbx_description
1 polymer ?
#
loop_
_entity_poly.entity_id
_entity_poly.type
_entity_poly.pdbx_seq_one_letter_code
_entity_poly.pdbx_strand_id
1 'polypeptide(L)' 'MHKNLYIARKEQRMTQEKAANLIHIAPRTYFAKEHGKSDFTLREAQKLATYFRTTVDELFEK' A
#
# COMPACT_ATOMS: atom_id res chain seq x y z
N MET A 1 -0.43 -11.32 -0.80
CA MET A 1 0.51 -10.22 -0.49
C MET A 1 0.74 -9.42 -1.75
N HIS A 2 0.56 -8.10 -1.70
CA HIS A 2 0.86 -7.20 -2.82
C HIS A 2 2.37 -6.97 -2.89
N LYS A 3 3.05 -7.71 -3.78
CA LYS A 3 4.52 -7.72 -3.87
C LYS A 3 5.07 -6.36 -4.27
N ASN A 4 4.49 -5.74 -5.30
CA ASN A 4 4.96 -4.46 -5.82
C ASN A 4 4.79 -3.34 -4.79
N LEU A 5 3.66 -3.30 -4.07
CA LEU A 5 3.46 -2.42 -2.93
C LEU A 5 4.52 -2.62 -1.83
N TYR A 6 4.81 -3.88 -1.46
CA TYR A 6 5.84 -4.19 -0.47
C TYR A 6 7.22 -3.68 -0.91
N ILE A 7 7.60 -3.90 -2.17
CA ILE A 7 8.87 -3.47 -2.75
C ILE A 7 8.97 -1.93 -2.72
N ALA A 8 7.99 -1.24 -3.31
CA ALA A 8 7.96 0.23 -3.37
C ALA A 8 8.07 0.87 -1.97
N ARG A 9 7.37 0.31 -0.98
CA ARG A 9 7.45 0.76 0.41
C ARG A 9 8.85 0.56 1.01
N LYS A 10 9.48 -0.59 0.76
CA LYS A 10 10.80 -0.93 1.31
C LYS A 10 11.93 -0.14 0.65
N GLU A 11 11.86 0.11 -0.64
CA GLU A 11 12.81 0.97 -1.36
C GLU A 11 12.86 2.38 -0.79
N GLN A 12 11.71 2.90 -0.35
CA GLN A 12 11.62 4.21 0.31
C GLN A 12 11.84 4.16 1.85
N ARG A 13 12.26 3.01 2.40
CA ARG A 13 12.42 2.79 3.85
C ARG A 13 11.17 3.16 4.67
N MET A 14 9.98 3.00 4.07
CA MET A 14 8.71 3.37 4.69
C MET A 14 8.21 2.21 5.57
N THR A 15 7.76 2.53 6.78
CA THR A 15 7.14 1.54 7.68
C THR A 15 5.68 1.30 7.31
N GLN A 16 5.11 0.17 7.73
CA GLN A 16 3.68 -0.08 7.54
C GLN A 16 2.81 0.94 8.29
N GLU A 17 3.28 1.44 9.44
CA GLU A 17 2.62 2.52 10.19
C GLU A 17 2.57 3.82 9.37
N LYS A 18 3.68 4.23 8.75
CA LYS A 18 3.70 5.41 7.87
C LYS A 18 2.76 5.23 6.68
N ALA A 19 2.73 4.04 6.08
CA ALA A 19 1.85 3.76 4.95
C ALA A 19 0.36 3.74 5.37
N ALA A 20 0.05 3.24 6.56
CA ALA A 20 -1.29 3.29 7.14
C ALA A 20 -1.74 4.75 7.40
N ASN A 21 -0.84 5.58 7.94
CA ASN A 21 -1.10 7.00 8.19
C ASN A 21 -1.35 7.77 6.88
N LEU A 22 -0.63 7.46 5.81
CA LEU A 22 -0.82 8.08 4.48
C LEU A 22 -2.24 7.90 3.94
N ILE A 23 -2.85 6.74 4.19
CA ILE A 23 -4.22 6.43 3.73
C ILE A 23 -5.27 6.49 4.84
N HIS A 24 -4.89 7.01 6.01
CA HIS A 24 -5.75 7.20 7.19
C HIS A 24 -6.46 5.92 7.69
N ILE A 25 -5.72 4.82 7.79
CA ILE A 25 -6.21 3.57 8.40
C ILE A 25 -5.33 3.13 9.56
N ALA A 26 -5.82 2.20 10.37
CA ALA A 26 -5.00 1.62 11.44
C ALA A 26 -3.85 0.76 10.86
N PRO A 27 -2.65 0.74 11.48
CA PRO A 27 -1.51 -0.05 11.02
C PRO A 27 -1.81 -1.55 10.84
N ARG A 28 -2.62 -2.13 11.73
CA ARG A 28 -3.06 -3.53 11.64
C ARG A 28 -3.91 -3.79 10.40
N THR A 29 -4.75 -2.82 10.02
CA THR A 29 -5.56 -2.88 8.80
C THR A 29 -4.67 -2.82 7.57
N TYR A 30 -3.70 -1.90 7.55
CA TYR A 30 -2.72 -1.84 6.46
C TYR A 30 -1.93 -3.15 6.33
N PHE A 31 -1.46 -3.72 7.44
CA PHE A 31 -0.76 -5.01 7.45
C PHE A 31 -1.62 -6.11 6.82
N ALA A 32 -2.90 -6.22 7.22
CA ALA A 32 -3.82 -7.21 6.66
C ALA A 32 -4.01 -7.00 5.15
N LYS A 33 -4.20 -5.76 4.72
CA LYS A 33 -4.37 -5.42 3.30
C LYS A 33 -3.11 -5.71 2.47
N GLU A 34 -1.93 -5.26 2.91
CA GLU A 34 -0.65 -5.53 2.22
C GLU A 34 -0.39 -7.04 2.08
N HIS A 35 -0.80 -7.85 3.06
CA HIS A 35 -0.67 -9.31 3.00
C HIS A 35 -1.76 -10.00 2.16
N GLY A 36 -2.78 -9.28 1.70
CA GLY A 36 -3.90 -9.82 0.92
C GLY A 36 -4.94 -10.54 1.79
N LYS A 37 -5.05 -10.18 3.08
CA LYS A 37 -6.12 -10.66 3.97
C LYS A 37 -7.41 -9.84 3.84
N SER A 38 -7.31 -8.65 3.24
CA SER A 38 -8.42 -7.76 2.91
C SER A 38 -8.00 -6.85 1.76
N ASP A 39 -8.96 -6.29 1.04
CA ASP A 39 -8.66 -5.47 -0.14
C ASP A 39 -8.45 -4.01 0.21
N PHE A 40 -7.59 -3.32 -0.55
CA PHE A 40 -7.54 -1.87 -0.55
C PHE A 40 -8.77 -1.31 -1.28
N THR A 41 -9.33 -0.20 -0.78
CA THR A 41 -10.32 0.55 -1.55
C THR A 41 -9.62 1.27 -2.70
N LEU A 42 -10.36 1.61 -3.76
CA LEU A 42 -9.79 2.36 -4.89
C LEU A 42 -9.14 3.68 -4.45
N ARG A 43 -9.75 4.40 -3.49
CA ARG A 43 -9.21 5.65 -2.95
C ARG A 43 -7.88 5.45 -2.20
N GLU A 44 -7.76 4.37 -1.43
CA GLU A 44 -6.52 4.01 -0.74
C GLU A 44 -5.42 3.66 -1.77
N ALA A 45 -5.77 2.85 -2.76
CA ALA A 45 -4.87 2.44 -3.83
C ALA A 45 -4.35 3.63 -4.65
N GLN A 46 -5.23 4.56 -5.03
CA GLN A 46 -4.87 5.79 -5.75
C GLN A 46 -3.91 6.69 -4.95
N LYS A 47 -4.13 6.82 -3.63
CA LYS A 47 -3.22 7.58 -2.75
C LYS A 47 -1.84 6.93 -2.68
N LEU A 48 -1.78 5.61 -2.52
CA LEU A 48 -0.50 4.88 -2.50
C LEU A 48 0.24 5.00 -3.84
N ALA A 49 -0.46 4.79 -4.96
CA ALA A 49 0.11 4.92 -6.30
C ALA A 49 0.67 6.33 -6.55
N THR A 50 -0.06 7.37 -6.16
CA THR A 50 0.39 8.76 -6.25
C THR A 50 1.66 9.00 -5.42
N TYR A 51 1.70 8.50 -4.18
CA TYR A 51 2.86 8.64 -3.31
C TYR A 51 4.10 7.91 -3.86
N PHE A 52 3.92 6.70 -4.38
CA PHE A 52 4.99 5.89 -4.97
C PHE A 52 5.34 6.27 -6.41
N ARG A 53 4.65 7.26 -7.00
CA ARG A 53 4.86 7.72 -8.40
C ARG A 53 4.74 6.61 -9.43
N THR A 54 3.71 5.78 -9.28
CA THR A 54 3.38 4.63 -10.15
C THR A 54 1.86 4.62 -10.40
N THR A 55 1.37 3.69 -11.23
CA THR A 55 -0.06 3.49 -11.44
C THR A 55 -0.66 2.53 -10.42
N VAL A 56 -1.99 2.53 -10.28
CA VAL A 56 -2.69 1.55 -9.43
C VAL A 56 -2.47 0.13 -9.97
N ASP A 57 -2.51 -0.04 -11.30
CA ASP A 57 -2.33 -1.34 -11.93
C ASP A 57 -0.94 -1.92 -11.66
N GLU A 58 0.12 -1.14 -11.84
CA GLU A 58 1.50 -1.56 -11.52
C GLU A 58 1.68 -1.88 -10.03
N LEU A 59 1.10 -1.06 -9.14
CA LEU A 59 1.29 -1.22 -7.69
C LEU A 59 0.57 -2.46 -7.12
N PHE A 60 -0.53 -2.87 -7.75
CA PHE A 60 -1.41 -3.94 -7.30
C PHE A 60 -1.50 -5.13 -8.28
N GLU A 61 -0.59 -5.21 -9.25
CA GLU A 61 -0.44 -6.35 -10.16
C GLU A 61 -0.26 -7.68 -9.38
N LYS A 62 -0.76 -8.78 -9.95
CA LYS A 62 -0.78 -10.11 -9.31
C LYS A 62 0.58 -10.82 -9.30
#